data_AF-A0A3P5ZZB5-F1
#
_entry.id   AF-A0A3P5ZZB5-F1
#
_cell.length_a   1.000
_cell.length_b   1.000
_cell.length_c   1.000
_cell.angle_alpha   90.00
_cell.angle_beta   90.00
_cell.angle_gamma   90.00
#
_symmetry.space_group_name_H-M   'P 1'
#
loop_
_entity.id
_entity.type
_entity.pdbx_description
1 polymer ?
#
loop_
_entity_poly.entity_id
_entity_poly.type
_entity_poly.pdbx_seq_one_letter_code
_entity_poly.pdbx_strand_id
1 'polypeptide(L)'
;MVITWLWWYLHILSYHSPSLVTSTIKLTMRPIKFVLLVLLILSIHSQSLSLQHPAIDTLLHRLDSLRPTSSVQESAAKGLLHRLIPTHSHSFEFSIISKDVCGGISCFIIENYDGPRGNGPEIVIKGTTGVEIASGLHWYLKYKCNAHVSWDKTGGIQIASVPLPGHLPRLEYSKRILIRRPVPWNYYQNVVTSSYSYVWWGWERWEREIDWMALQGVNLPLAFTGQEAIWLKVFKRFNISKEDLDDYFGGPAFLAWARMGNLHAWGGPLSKNWLSDQLILQKQILSRMLELGMTPVLPSFSGNVPSALRKIYPAANITRLDNWNTVDGDTRWCCTYLLNPSDPLFIKIGEAFIKQQIEEYGEITNIYNCDTFNENTPPTSEPEYISSLGAAVYKAMSKGNKNAVWLMQGWLFSSDSEFWKPPQMKALLHSVPFGKMIVLDLFADVKPIWKTSAQFYGTPYIW
;
A
#
# COMPACT_ATOMS: atom_id res chain seq x y z
N MET A 1 22.26 15.56 -38.18
CA MET A 1 22.35 15.91 -36.74
C MET A 1 22.29 14.72 -35.79
N VAL A 2 21.62 13.60 -36.11
CA VAL A 2 21.58 12.39 -35.22
C VAL A 2 22.88 11.56 -35.28
N ILE A 3 23.56 11.52 -36.43
CA ILE A 3 24.78 10.73 -36.63
C ILE A 3 25.99 11.33 -35.87
N THR A 4 26.04 12.65 -35.72
CA THR A 4 27.11 13.36 -34.99
C THR A 4 26.98 13.21 -33.46
N TRP A 5 25.78 13.01 -32.93
CA TRP A 5 25.57 12.75 -31.50
C TRP A 5 25.97 11.33 -31.09
N LEU A 6 25.75 10.34 -31.96
CA LEU A 6 26.16 8.95 -31.70
C LEU A 6 27.69 8.77 -31.63
N TRP A 7 28.43 9.51 -32.46
CA TRP A 7 29.90 9.50 -32.44
C TRP A 7 30.47 10.09 -31.15
N TRP A 8 29.83 11.11 -30.58
CA TRP A 8 30.26 11.73 -29.32
C TRP A 8 30.01 10.80 -28.12
N TYR A 9 28.88 10.07 -28.11
CA TYR A 9 28.53 9.12 -27.06
C TYR A 9 29.43 7.88 -27.04
N LEU A 10 29.83 7.38 -28.22
CA LEU A 10 30.78 6.27 -28.35
C LEU A 10 32.21 6.65 -27.93
N HIS A 11 32.60 7.91 -28.10
CA HIS A 11 33.91 8.39 -27.67
C HIS A 11 34.05 8.48 -26.14
N ILE A 12 32.95 8.81 -25.44
CA ILE A 12 32.90 8.88 -23.97
C ILE A 12 33.01 7.48 -23.34
N LEU A 13 32.41 6.46 -23.97
CA LEU A 13 32.49 5.07 -23.49
C LEU A 13 33.89 4.45 -23.60
N SER A 14 34.75 4.96 -24.48
CA SER A 14 36.14 4.48 -24.60
C SER A 14 37.10 4.96 -23.49
N TYR A 15 36.68 5.91 -22.64
CA TYR A 15 37.55 6.52 -21.62
C TYR A 15 37.48 5.88 -20.23
N HIS A 16 36.60 4.88 -20.00
CA HIS A 16 36.32 4.36 -18.65
C HIS A 16 36.60 2.86 -18.40
N SER A 17 37.12 2.11 -19.37
CA SER A 17 37.57 0.72 -19.13
C SER A 17 38.69 0.30 -20.08
N PRO A 18 39.97 0.31 -19.67
CA PRO A 18 41.08 -0.14 -20.50
C PRO A 18 41.26 -1.66 -20.33
N SER A 19 40.37 -2.46 -20.91
CA SER A 19 40.56 -3.92 -20.95
C SER A 19 39.72 -4.62 -22.01
N LEU A 20 39.86 -4.24 -23.28
CA LEU A 20 39.48 -5.11 -24.40
C LEU A 20 40.20 -4.65 -25.68
N VAL A 21 41.48 -5.00 -25.75
CA VAL A 21 42.24 -4.99 -27.01
C VAL A 21 42.01 -6.34 -27.70
N THR A 22 41.84 -6.28 -29.03
CA THR A 22 41.85 -7.37 -30.03
C THR A 22 40.59 -8.23 -30.20
N SER A 23 39.69 -7.78 -31.06
CA SER A 23 39.35 -8.52 -32.30
C SER A 23 38.47 -7.63 -33.20
N THR A 24 39.04 -7.18 -34.31
CA THR A 24 38.32 -6.41 -35.33
C THR A 24 37.45 -7.36 -36.14
N ILE A 25 36.28 -7.74 -35.61
CA ILE A 25 35.26 -8.42 -36.41
C ILE A 25 34.64 -7.37 -37.32
N LYS A 26 35.10 -7.31 -38.58
CA LYS A 26 34.38 -6.62 -39.67
C LYS A 26 33.08 -7.37 -39.95
N LEU A 27 32.05 -7.11 -39.15
CA LEU A 27 30.68 -7.48 -39.46
C LEU A 27 30.17 -6.50 -40.53
N THR A 28 30.40 -6.82 -41.80
CA THR A 28 29.69 -6.20 -42.92
C THR A 28 28.23 -6.66 -42.89
N MET A 29 27.45 -6.11 -41.95
CA MET A 29 26.00 -6.25 -41.98
C MET A 29 25.46 -5.29 -43.04
N ARG A 30 24.80 -5.83 -44.08
CA ARG A 30 24.07 -5.03 -45.07
C ARG A 30 23.15 -4.03 -44.34
N PRO A 31 22.95 -2.80 -44.84
CA PRO A 31 22.19 -1.76 -44.16
C PRO A 31 20.78 -2.22 -43.72
N ILE A 32 20.17 -3.12 -44.48
CA ILE A 32 18.88 -3.74 -44.16
C ILE A 32 18.94 -4.60 -42.88
N LYS A 33 20.03 -5.37 -42.66
CA LYS A 33 20.21 -6.19 -41.45
C LYS A 33 20.51 -5.33 -40.21
N PHE A 34 21.20 -4.20 -40.37
CA PHE A 34 21.43 -3.25 -39.28
C PHE A 34 20.14 -2.51 -38.90
N VAL A 35 19.34 -2.08 -39.88
CA VAL A 35 18.01 -1.50 -39.63
C VAL A 35 17.09 -2.52 -38.98
N LEU A 36 17.09 -3.78 -39.43
CA LEU A 36 16.34 -4.85 -38.77
C LEU A 36 16.81 -5.11 -37.35
N LEU A 37 18.11 -5.10 -37.07
CA LEU A 37 18.65 -5.26 -35.71
C LEU A 37 18.30 -4.08 -34.81
N VAL A 38 18.36 -2.84 -35.32
CA VAL A 38 17.96 -1.64 -34.59
C VAL A 38 16.45 -1.62 -34.36
N LEU A 39 15.64 -2.04 -35.34
CA LEU A 39 14.20 -2.24 -35.16
C LEU A 39 13.89 -3.39 -34.19
N LEU A 40 14.69 -4.45 -34.17
CA LEU A 40 14.55 -5.54 -33.21
C LEU A 40 14.89 -5.05 -31.80
N ILE A 41 16.01 -4.35 -31.62
CA ILE A 41 16.43 -3.77 -30.34
C ILE A 41 15.44 -2.70 -29.88
N LEU A 42 14.92 -1.87 -30.78
CA LEU A 42 13.85 -0.92 -30.50
C LEU A 42 12.53 -1.62 -30.20
N SER A 43 12.21 -2.76 -30.82
CA SER A 43 11.03 -3.56 -30.49
C SER A 43 11.17 -4.27 -29.14
N ILE A 44 12.38 -4.67 -28.76
CA ILE A 44 12.71 -5.23 -27.44
C ILE A 44 12.73 -4.11 -26.38
N HIS A 45 13.14 -2.89 -26.72
CA HIS A 45 13.11 -1.72 -25.83
C HIS A 45 11.74 -1.03 -25.77
N SER A 46 10.88 -1.18 -26.78
CA SER A 46 9.48 -0.70 -26.75
C SER A 46 8.53 -1.74 -26.16
N GLN A 47 8.99 -2.98 -25.97
CA GLN A 47 8.32 -4.00 -25.15
C GLN A 47 8.65 -3.90 -23.66
N SER A 48 9.42 -2.89 -23.21
CA SER A 48 9.49 -2.54 -21.79
C SER A 48 8.36 -1.61 -21.34
N LEU A 49 7.27 -1.53 -22.10
CA LEU A 49 5.96 -1.31 -21.50
C LEU A 49 5.69 -2.55 -20.66
N SER A 50 5.89 -2.42 -19.34
CA SER A 50 5.41 -3.35 -18.33
C SER A 50 4.01 -3.83 -18.74
N LEU A 51 3.94 -4.99 -19.39
CA LEU A 51 2.70 -5.72 -19.56
C LEU A 51 2.29 -6.09 -18.15
N GLN A 52 1.41 -5.27 -17.61
CA GLN A 52 0.83 -5.44 -16.30
C GLN A 52 0.33 -6.88 -16.21
N HIS A 53 0.78 -7.63 -15.21
CA HIS A 53 0.50 -9.05 -15.13
C HIS A 53 -1.03 -9.26 -15.16
N PRO A 54 -1.61 -10.15 -15.98
CA PRO A 54 -3.07 -10.26 -16.15
C PRO A 54 -3.87 -10.41 -14.84
N ALA A 55 -3.25 -10.97 -13.81
CA ALA A 55 -3.80 -11.11 -12.47
C ALA A 55 -3.93 -9.76 -11.73
N ILE A 56 -2.99 -8.84 -11.93
CA ILE A 56 -3.04 -7.49 -11.39
C ILE A 56 -4.16 -6.69 -12.06
N ASP A 57 -4.34 -6.80 -13.37
CA ASP A 57 -5.44 -6.12 -14.07
C ASP A 57 -6.81 -6.60 -13.58
N THR A 58 -6.97 -7.92 -13.38
CA THR A 58 -8.19 -8.48 -12.79
C THR A 58 -8.46 -7.93 -11.39
N LEU A 59 -7.43 -7.84 -10.55
CA LEU A 59 -7.54 -7.24 -9.22
C LEU A 59 -7.93 -5.75 -9.31
N LEU A 60 -7.29 -4.99 -10.21
CA LEU A 60 -7.59 -3.57 -10.41
C LEU A 60 -9.04 -3.35 -10.85
N HIS A 61 -9.53 -4.12 -11.82
CA HIS A 61 -10.93 -4.06 -12.24
C HIS A 61 -11.90 -4.41 -11.11
N ARG A 62 -11.56 -5.41 -10.29
CA ARG A 62 -12.38 -5.74 -9.12
C ARG A 62 -12.40 -4.61 -8.10
N LEU A 63 -11.26 -4.00 -7.78
CA LEU A 63 -11.19 -2.88 -6.84
C LEU A 63 -11.88 -1.63 -7.40
N ASP A 64 -11.77 -1.38 -8.70
CA ASP A 64 -12.52 -0.33 -9.39
C ASP A 64 -14.04 -0.53 -9.20
N SER A 65 -14.54 -1.78 -9.24
CA SER A 65 -15.96 -2.09 -9.02
C SER A 65 -16.47 -1.89 -7.60
N LEU A 66 -15.56 -1.78 -6.61
CA LEU A 66 -15.89 -1.51 -5.21
C LEU A 66 -15.92 -0.01 -4.88
N ARG A 67 -15.55 0.85 -5.83
CA ARG A 67 -15.52 2.30 -5.61
C ARG A 67 -16.94 2.86 -5.45
N PRO A 68 -17.09 3.93 -4.66
CA PRO A 68 -18.35 4.64 -4.58
C PRO A 68 -18.64 5.39 -5.90
N THR A 69 -19.88 5.83 -6.05
CA THR A 69 -20.34 6.56 -7.23
C THR A 69 -19.55 7.85 -7.47
N SER A 70 -19.57 8.34 -8.71
CA SER A 70 -18.94 9.61 -9.08
C SER A 70 -19.36 10.77 -8.17
N SER A 71 -20.66 10.88 -7.86
CA SER A 71 -21.20 11.94 -7.02
C SER A 71 -20.63 11.95 -5.60
N VAL A 72 -20.40 10.77 -5.01
CA VAL A 72 -19.79 10.64 -3.68
C VAL A 72 -18.33 11.11 -3.73
N GLN A 73 -17.57 10.67 -4.73
CA GLN A 73 -16.17 11.06 -4.87
C GLN A 73 -15.98 12.55 -5.15
N GLU A 74 -16.81 13.13 -6.02
CA GLU A 74 -16.82 14.57 -6.30
C GLU A 74 -17.19 15.38 -5.06
N SER A 75 -18.18 14.92 -4.28
CA SER A 75 -18.58 15.55 -3.02
C SER A 75 -17.46 15.49 -1.98
N ALA A 76 -16.79 14.33 -1.86
CA ALA A 76 -15.66 14.16 -0.95
C ALA A 76 -14.49 15.09 -1.30
N ALA A 77 -14.16 15.19 -2.60
CA ALA A 77 -13.14 16.11 -3.09
C ALA A 77 -13.53 17.59 -2.85
N LYS A 78 -14.81 17.95 -3.02
CA LYS A 78 -15.33 19.29 -2.65
C LYS A 78 -15.22 19.55 -1.14
N GLY A 79 -15.50 18.56 -0.31
CA GLY A 79 -15.31 18.64 1.14
C GLY A 79 -13.86 18.88 1.53
N LEU A 80 -12.92 18.20 0.86
CA LEU A 80 -11.47 18.43 1.02
C LEU A 80 -11.10 19.86 0.62
N LEU A 81 -11.55 20.32 -0.55
CA LEU A 81 -11.33 21.70 -1.00
C LEU A 81 -11.85 22.72 0.03
N HIS A 82 -13.06 22.51 0.56
CA HIS A 82 -13.64 23.39 1.56
C HIS A 82 -12.83 23.42 2.86
N ARG A 83 -12.28 22.29 3.31
CA ARG A 83 -11.39 22.26 4.49
C ARG A 83 -10.04 22.93 4.22
N LEU A 84 -9.52 22.82 3.00
CA LEU A 84 -8.22 23.37 2.61
C LEU A 84 -8.26 24.89 2.36
N ILE A 85 -9.22 25.36 1.55
CA ILE A 85 -9.40 26.77 1.15
C ILE A 85 -10.90 27.12 1.09
N PRO A 86 -11.56 27.35 2.25
CA PRO A 86 -13.03 27.44 2.35
C PRO A 86 -13.68 28.42 1.37
N THR A 87 -13.05 29.58 1.16
CA THR A 87 -13.56 30.67 0.30
C THR A 87 -13.56 30.34 -1.19
N HIS A 88 -12.88 29.28 -1.61
CA HIS A 88 -12.69 28.91 -3.02
C HIS A 88 -13.58 27.76 -3.48
N SER A 89 -14.53 27.34 -2.64
CA SER A 89 -15.40 26.19 -2.95
C SER A 89 -16.17 26.34 -4.27
N HIS A 90 -16.49 27.58 -4.67
CA HIS A 90 -17.16 27.89 -5.94
C HIS A 90 -16.20 28.17 -7.11
N SER A 91 -14.90 28.36 -6.84
CA SER A 91 -13.89 28.63 -7.87
C SER A 91 -13.47 27.37 -8.64
N PHE A 92 -13.83 26.18 -8.15
CA PHE A 92 -13.46 24.90 -8.75
C PHE A 92 -14.67 24.05 -9.08
N GLU A 93 -14.65 23.42 -10.24
CA GLU A 93 -15.59 22.37 -10.63
C GLU A 93 -14.88 21.03 -10.73
N PHE A 94 -15.44 20.01 -10.08
CA PHE A 94 -14.88 18.67 -10.02
C PHE A 94 -15.78 17.68 -10.75
N SER A 95 -15.17 16.79 -11.54
CA SER A 95 -15.90 15.75 -12.27
C SER A 95 -15.10 14.46 -12.39
N ILE A 96 -15.77 13.33 -12.14
CA ILE A 96 -15.21 12.00 -12.39
C ILE A 96 -15.37 11.64 -13.87
N ILE A 97 -14.30 11.13 -14.47
CA ILE A 97 -14.26 10.71 -15.88
C ILE A 97 -13.85 9.24 -16.02
N SER A 98 -14.24 8.61 -17.13
CA SER A 98 -13.77 7.27 -17.47
C SER A 98 -12.26 7.25 -17.72
N LYS A 99 -11.60 6.14 -17.35
CA LYS A 99 -10.20 5.86 -17.72
C LYS A 99 -9.98 5.88 -19.23
N ASP A 100 -11.00 5.65 -20.06
CA ASP A 100 -10.88 5.70 -21.52
C ASP A 100 -10.44 7.08 -22.01
N VAL A 101 -10.93 8.15 -21.37
CA VAL A 101 -10.51 9.53 -21.65
C VAL A 101 -9.01 9.72 -21.39
N CYS A 102 -8.48 8.96 -20.45
CA CYS A 102 -7.08 8.95 -20.07
C CYS A 102 -6.24 7.92 -20.84
N GLY A 103 -6.81 7.16 -21.80
CA GLY A 103 -6.12 6.08 -22.50
C GLY A 103 -5.92 4.81 -21.66
N GLY A 104 -6.91 4.45 -20.85
CA GLY A 104 -6.95 3.21 -20.06
C GLY A 104 -6.24 3.28 -18.70
N ILE A 105 -5.58 4.38 -18.38
CA ILE A 105 -4.80 4.58 -17.14
C ILE A 105 -5.47 5.65 -16.29
N SER A 106 -5.37 5.57 -14.96
CA SER A 106 -5.84 6.66 -14.09
C SER A 106 -5.13 7.98 -14.40
N CYS A 107 -5.88 9.08 -14.40
CA CYS A 107 -5.33 10.40 -14.68
C CYS A 107 -6.16 11.52 -14.04
N PHE A 108 -5.58 12.71 -13.99
CA PHE A 108 -6.33 13.94 -13.83
C PHE A 108 -6.09 14.91 -15.00
N ILE A 109 -7.09 15.75 -15.23
CA ILE A 109 -7.10 16.79 -16.25
C ILE A 109 -7.45 18.12 -15.57
N ILE A 110 -6.70 19.18 -15.88
CA ILE A 110 -6.98 20.54 -15.43
C ILE A 110 -7.22 21.41 -16.65
N GLU A 111 -8.35 22.11 -16.65
CA GLU A 111 -8.83 22.96 -17.73
C GLU A 111 -9.34 24.29 -17.16
N ASN A 112 -9.34 25.34 -17.98
CA ASN A 112 -10.06 26.55 -17.64
C ASN A 112 -11.56 26.30 -17.75
N TYR A 113 -12.37 26.97 -16.93
CA TYR A 113 -13.80 27.02 -17.19
C TYR A 113 -14.11 27.92 -18.39
N ASP A 114 -14.90 27.38 -19.32
CA ASP A 114 -15.27 28.00 -20.60
C ASP A 114 -16.69 28.64 -20.57
N GLY A 115 -17.38 28.61 -19.42
CA GLY A 115 -18.69 29.23 -19.25
C GLY A 115 -18.66 30.75 -19.04
N PRO A 116 -19.83 31.38 -18.80
CA PRO A 116 -19.97 32.83 -18.66
C PRO A 116 -19.07 33.39 -17.55
N ARG A 117 -18.35 34.49 -17.85
CA ARG A 117 -17.46 35.14 -16.88
C ARG A 117 -18.27 35.82 -15.78
N GLY A 118 -17.82 35.69 -14.53
CA GLY A 118 -18.28 36.51 -13.40
C GLY A 118 -19.22 35.83 -12.40
N ASN A 119 -19.79 34.65 -12.72
CA ASN A 119 -20.70 33.90 -11.82
C ASN A 119 -20.57 32.37 -12.02
N GLY A 120 -19.35 31.83 -11.92
CA GLY A 120 -19.12 30.40 -12.10
C GLY A 120 -17.70 29.99 -11.68
N PRO A 121 -17.38 28.69 -11.77
CA PRO A 121 -16.05 28.19 -11.48
C PRO A 121 -15.02 28.83 -12.42
N GLU A 122 -13.77 28.87 -11.98
CA GLU A 122 -12.66 29.40 -12.75
C GLU A 122 -11.85 28.28 -13.39
N ILE A 123 -11.72 27.16 -12.65
CA ILE A 123 -10.91 25.99 -13.00
C ILE A 123 -11.77 24.74 -12.91
N VAL A 124 -11.65 23.87 -13.90
CA VAL A 124 -12.27 22.55 -13.93
C VAL A 124 -11.18 21.50 -13.71
N ILE A 125 -11.38 20.61 -12.75
CA ILE A 125 -10.50 19.47 -12.50
C ILE A 125 -11.30 18.19 -12.68
N LYS A 126 -10.87 17.38 -13.64
CA LYS A 126 -11.43 16.06 -13.92
C LYS A 126 -10.47 14.98 -13.45
N GLY A 127 -10.97 13.89 -12.89
CA GLY A 127 -10.12 12.78 -12.44
C GLY A 127 -10.79 11.44 -12.58
N THR A 128 -10.01 10.36 -12.65
CA THR A 128 -10.57 9.00 -12.69
C THR A 128 -11.10 8.53 -11.34
N THR A 129 -10.66 9.15 -10.25
CA THR A 129 -11.14 8.94 -8.88
C THR A 129 -11.07 10.26 -8.10
N GLY A 130 -11.65 10.29 -6.89
CA GLY A 130 -11.51 11.41 -5.97
C GLY A 130 -10.05 11.74 -5.63
N VAL A 131 -9.17 10.74 -5.51
CA VAL A 131 -7.73 10.92 -5.31
C VAL A 131 -7.11 11.66 -6.50
N GLU A 132 -7.46 11.32 -7.73
CA GLU A 132 -6.95 12.03 -8.91
C GLU A 132 -7.46 13.47 -8.97
N ILE A 133 -8.72 13.73 -8.59
CA ILE A 133 -9.24 15.10 -8.47
C ILE A 133 -8.44 15.89 -7.42
N ALA A 134 -8.23 15.32 -6.22
CA ALA A 134 -7.46 15.95 -5.16
C ALA A 134 -6.00 16.20 -5.57
N SER A 135 -5.37 15.25 -6.27
CA SER A 135 -4.03 15.40 -6.82
C SER A 135 -3.95 16.50 -7.88
N GLY A 136 -4.98 16.63 -8.72
CA GLY A 136 -5.10 17.73 -9.69
C GLY A 136 -5.25 19.09 -9.01
N LEU A 137 -6.04 19.16 -7.93
CA LEU A 137 -6.16 20.36 -7.09
C LEU A 137 -4.80 20.71 -6.48
N HIS A 138 -4.11 19.75 -5.87
CA HIS A 138 -2.80 19.96 -5.28
C HIS A 138 -1.78 20.44 -6.32
N TRP A 139 -1.77 19.81 -7.51
CA TRP A 139 -0.90 20.23 -8.61
C TRP A 139 -1.17 21.68 -9.01
N TYR A 140 -2.44 22.06 -9.18
CA TYR A 140 -2.81 23.42 -9.53
C TYR A 140 -2.36 24.42 -8.47
N LEU A 141 -2.69 24.16 -7.21
CA LEU A 141 -2.31 25.04 -6.10
C LEU A 141 -0.79 25.18 -5.99
N LYS A 142 -0.04 24.09 -6.15
CA LYS A 142 1.42 24.10 -6.08
C LYS A 142 2.06 24.87 -7.24
N TYR A 143 1.69 24.56 -8.48
CA TYR A 143 2.41 25.05 -9.66
C TYR A 143 1.82 26.33 -10.27
N LYS A 144 0.57 26.67 -9.97
CA LYS A 144 -0.08 27.91 -10.44
C LYS A 144 -0.25 28.94 -9.34
N CYS A 145 -0.49 28.51 -8.11
CA CYS A 145 -0.69 29.41 -6.98
C CYS A 145 0.50 29.49 -6.01
N ASN A 146 1.60 28.77 -6.26
CA ASN A 146 2.77 28.68 -5.38
C ASN A 146 2.44 28.27 -3.93
N ALA A 147 1.37 27.49 -3.75
CA ALA A 147 0.97 27.00 -2.44
C ALA A 147 1.75 25.73 -2.04
N HIS A 148 1.78 25.44 -0.74
CA HIS A 148 2.40 24.25 -0.18
C HIS A 148 1.49 23.58 0.84
N VAL A 149 1.48 22.25 0.86
CA VAL A 149 0.72 21.44 1.83
C VAL A 149 1.62 20.35 2.38
N SER A 150 1.90 20.41 3.67
CA SER A 150 2.63 19.37 4.42
C SER A 150 1.99 19.15 5.80
N TRP A 151 2.57 18.25 6.60
CA TRP A 151 2.22 18.18 8.02
C TRP A 151 2.63 19.45 8.76
N ASP A 152 1.94 19.75 9.86
CA ASP A 152 2.16 20.96 10.68
C ASP A 152 3.63 21.13 11.08
N LYS A 153 4.30 20.04 11.48
CA LYS A 153 5.72 20.05 11.89
C LYS A 153 6.71 20.23 10.74
N THR A 154 6.29 20.07 9.49
CA THR A 154 7.14 20.18 8.30
C THR A 154 6.83 21.39 7.43
N GLY A 155 6.06 22.36 7.94
CA GLY A 155 5.72 23.61 7.24
C GLY A 155 4.22 23.87 7.10
N GLY A 156 3.38 22.90 7.44
CA GLY A 156 1.92 23.01 7.45
C GLY A 156 1.32 23.37 6.08
N ILE A 157 0.17 24.04 6.13
CA ILE A 157 -0.58 24.50 4.96
C ILE A 157 -0.21 25.96 4.69
N GLN A 158 0.50 26.22 3.59
CA GLN A 158 0.91 27.55 3.14
C GLN A 158 0.15 27.92 1.87
N ILE A 159 -0.98 28.60 2.05
CA ILE A 159 -1.93 28.95 0.98
C ILE A 159 -2.12 30.46 0.80
N ALA A 160 -1.33 31.27 1.49
CA ALA A 160 -1.44 32.74 1.45
C ALA A 160 -1.20 33.33 0.04
N SER A 161 -0.50 32.62 -0.82
CA SER A 161 -0.24 32.99 -2.21
C SER A 161 -1.39 32.65 -3.16
N VAL A 162 -2.42 31.92 -2.71
CA VAL A 162 -3.59 31.57 -3.53
C VAL A 162 -4.43 32.85 -3.76
N PRO A 163 -4.60 33.31 -5.02
CA PRO A 163 -5.38 34.51 -5.30
C PRO A 163 -6.84 34.38 -4.85
N LEU A 164 -7.50 35.51 -4.61
CA LEU A 164 -8.92 35.55 -4.26
C LEU A 164 -9.79 34.92 -5.37
N PRO A 165 -10.97 34.39 -5.03
CA PRO A 165 -11.95 33.97 -6.04
C PRO A 165 -12.17 35.04 -7.11
N GLY A 166 -12.26 34.60 -8.37
CA GLY A 166 -12.34 35.45 -9.56
C GLY A 166 -10.98 35.87 -10.15
N HIS A 167 -9.87 35.58 -9.46
CA HIS A 167 -8.51 35.96 -9.85
C HIS A 167 -7.55 34.76 -9.92
N LEU A 168 -8.05 33.53 -9.95
CA LEU A 168 -7.21 32.35 -10.02
C LEU A 168 -6.41 32.31 -11.35
N PRO A 169 -5.13 31.90 -11.34
CA PRO A 169 -4.30 31.93 -12.55
C PRO A 169 -4.78 30.94 -13.62
N ARG A 170 -5.37 31.48 -14.70
CA ARG A 170 -5.81 30.65 -15.83
C ARG A 170 -4.65 29.91 -16.49
N LEU A 171 -4.95 28.74 -17.03
CA LEU A 171 -4.07 28.07 -17.98
C LEU A 171 -4.00 28.88 -19.28
N GLU A 172 -2.89 28.78 -20.01
CA GLU A 172 -2.83 29.34 -21.37
C GLU A 172 -3.97 28.76 -22.23
N TYR A 173 -4.68 29.59 -23.00
CA TYR A 173 -5.98 29.25 -23.60
C TYR A 173 -6.02 27.94 -24.42
N SER A 174 -4.91 27.51 -25.01
CA SER A 174 -4.82 26.27 -25.80
C SER A 174 -4.33 25.05 -25.00
N LYS A 175 -4.02 25.21 -23.70
CA LYS A 175 -3.38 24.19 -22.87
C LYS A 175 -4.38 23.62 -21.84
N ARG A 176 -4.75 22.36 -22.05
CA ARG A 176 -5.17 21.47 -20.95
C ARG A 176 -3.95 20.79 -20.35
N ILE A 177 -3.97 20.56 -19.03
CA ILE A 177 -2.95 19.74 -18.37
C ILE A 177 -3.53 18.35 -18.17
N LEU A 178 -2.93 17.33 -18.77
CA LEU A 178 -3.27 15.92 -18.58
C LEU A 178 -2.09 15.23 -17.90
N ILE A 179 -2.30 14.68 -16.71
CA ILE A 179 -1.28 13.93 -15.98
C ILE A 179 -1.80 12.53 -15.69
N ARG A 180 -1.13 11.53 -16.27
CA ARG A 180 -1.41 10.11 -16.05
C ARG A 180 -0.61 9.60 -14.85
N ARG A 181 -1.22 8.74 -14.05
CA ARG A 181 -0.55 8.05 -12.96
C ARG A 181 0.45 7.05 -13.56
N PRO A 182 1.73 7.03 -13.14
CA PRO A 182 2.74 6.16 -13.73
C PRO A 182 2.62 4.70 -13.27
N VAL A 183 1.98 4.47 -12.12
CA VAL A 183 1.79 3.15 -11.50
C VAL A 183 0.33 2.99 -11.06
N PRO A 184 -0.20 1.76 -10.91
CA PRO A 184 -1.57 1.57 -10.45
C PRO A 184 -1.77 1.95 -8.96
N TRP A 185 -0.74 1.78 -8.13
CA TRP A 185 -0.83 2.03 -6.69
C TRP A 185 0.28 2.94 -6.18
N ASN A 186 -0.13 3.92 -5.38
CA ASN A 186 0.72 4.73 -4.54
C ASN A 186 0.38 4.35 -3.10
N TYR A 187 1.23 3.49 -2.54
CA TYR A 187 1.10 2.98 -1.17
C TYR A 187 1.56 4.01 -0.15
N TYR A 188 0.97 3.98 1.05
CA TYR A 188 1.42 4.80 2.17
C TYR A 188 1.26 4.07 3.50
N GLN A 189 2.13 4.45 4.44
CA GLN A 189 2.30 4.01 5.83
C GLN A 189 3.23 2.81 5.99
N ASN A 190 3.76 2.65 7.21
CA ASN A 190 4.36 1.42 7.68
C ASN A 190 3.51 0.92 8.86
N VAL A 191 3.46 -0.38 9.11
CA VAL A 191 2.73 -0.95 10.26
C VAL A 191 3.19 -0.32 11.58
N VAL A 192 4.48 0.03 11.71
CA VAL A 192 5.04 0.68 12.92
C VAL A 192 4.56 2.12 13.11
N THR A 193 4.15 2.81 12.04
CA THR A 193 3.67 4.19 12.12
C THR A 193 2.40 4.29 12.97
N SER A 194 1.61 3.21 13.03
CA SER A 194 0.42 3.12 13.88
C SER A 194 0.73 3.34 15.36
N SER A 195 1.90 2.90 15.83
CA SER A 195 2.35 3.05 17.21
C SER A 195 3.19 4.31 17.42
N TYR A 196 4.11 4.61 16.50
CA TYR A 196 5.02 5.75 16.66
C TYR A 196 4.39 7.11 16.41
N SER A 197 3.32 7.18 15.62
CA SER A 197 2.73 8.46 15.20
C SER A 197 1.23 8.51 15.45
N TYR A 198 0.48 7.47 15.10
CA TYR A 198 -0.98 7.55 15.01
C TYR A 198 -1.71 7.19 16.31
N VAL A 199 -1.03 6.58 17.29
CA VAL A 199 -1.67 5.99 18.48
C VAL A 199 -2.58 6.96 19.23
N TRP A 200 -2.25 8.24 19.29
CA TRP A 200 -3.05 9.24 20.01
C TRP A 200 -3.92 10.11 19.10
N TRP A 201 -4.07 9.75 17.83
CA TRP A 201 -4.86 10.53 16.88
C TRP A 201 -6.36 10.25 17.05
N GLY A 202 -7.12 11.33 17.25
CA GLY A 202 -8.57 11.32 17.05
C GLY A 202 -8.96 11.55 15.60
N TRP A 203 -10.27 11.58 15.34
CA TRP A 203 -10.83 11.75 14.00
C TRP A 203 -10.31 13.00 13.28
N GLU A 204 -10.27 14.16 13.95
CA GLU A 204 -9.85 15.41 13.30
C GLU A 204 -8.43 15.35 12.71
N ARG A 205 -7.51 14.64 13.38
CA ARG A 205 -6.15 14.47 12.88
C ARG A 205 -6.11 13.45 11.74
N TRP A 206 -6.90 12.38 11.83
CA TRP A 206 -7.04 11.40 10.75
C TRP A 206 -7.67 12.01 9.49
N GLU A 207 -8.68 12.87 9.63
CA GLU A 207 -9.30 13.57 8.51
C GLU A 207 -8.26 14.39 7.74
N ARG A 208 -7.42 15.15 8.46
CA ARG A 208 -6.30 15.90 7.86
C ARG A 208 -5.28 15.00 7.19
N GLU A 209 -4.99 13.83 7.76
CA GLU A 209 -4.05 12.88 7.13
C GLU A 209 -4.62 12.32 5.83
N ILE A 210 -5.90 11.94 5.80
CA ILE A 210 -6.53 11.36 4.62
C ILE A 210 -6.68 12.41 3.52
N ASP A 211 -6.98 13.66 3.86
CA ASP A 211 -6.94 14.78 2.91
C ASP A 211 -5.53 14.96 2.32
N TRP A 212 -4.50 14.94 3.16
CA TRP A 212 -3.12 15.00 2.72
C TRP A 212 -2.76 13.81 1.81
N MET A 213 -3.15 12.59 2.18
CA MET A 213 -2.97 11.38 1.35
C MET A 213 -3.56 11.59 -0.06
N ALA A 214 -4.80 12.08 -0.15
CA ALA A 214 -5.47 12.31 -1.44
C ALA A 214 -4.77 13.40 -2.28
N LEU A 215 -4.32 14.49 -1.65
CA LEU A 215 -3.54 15.55 -2.32
C LEU A 215 -2.19 15.03 -2.85
N GLN A 216 -1.55 14.08 -2.15
CA GLN A 216 -0.31 13.44 -2.59
C GLN A 216 -0.52 12.27 -3.59
N GLY A 217 -1.76 11.94 -3.93
CA GLY A 217 -2.06 10.85 -4.87
C GLY A 217 -1.99 9.45 -4.27
N VAL A 218 -1.99 9.31 -2.95
CA VAL A 218 -2.04 8.01 -2.26
C VAL A 218 -3.40 7.36 -2.51
N ASN A 219 -3.39 6.12 -2.98
CA ASN A 219 -4.61 5.36 -3.26
C ASN A 219 -4.63 3.95 -2.64
N LEU A 220 -3.55 3.53 -1.97
CA LEU A 220 -3.45 2.24 -1.29
C LEU A 220 -2.91 2.40 0.15
N PRO A 221 -3.64 3.07 1.07
CA PRO A 221 -3.20 3.24 2.45
C PRO A 221 -3.45 1.99 3.32
N LEU A 222 -2.59 1.75 4.32
CA LEU A 222 -2.92 0.84 5.42
C LEU A 222 -4.07 1.40 6.29
N ALA A 223 -4.93 0.51 6.80
CA ALA A 223 -6.05 0.86 7.68
C ALA A 223 -6.17 -0.14 8.85
N PHE A 224 -5.31 -0.01 9.84
CA PHE A 224 -5.14 -0.99 10.93
C PHE A 224 -5.79 -0.58 12.27
N THR A 225 -6.37 0.61 12.34
CA THR A 225 -6.98 1.16 13.57
C THR A 225 -8.09 0.24 14.07
N GLY A 226 -8.14 -0.01 15.38
CA GLY A 226 -9.20 -0.80 16.01
C GLY A 226 -9.22 -2.30 15.71
N GLN A 227 -8.19 -2.88 15.08
CA GLN A 227 -8.20 -4.32 14.75
C GLN A 227 -8.30 -5.24 15.98
N GLU A 228 -7.84 -4.80 17.15
CA GLU A 228 -7.98 -5.55 18.41
C GLU A 228 -9.46 -5.77 18.78
N ALA A 229 -10.35 -4.85 18.41
CA ALA A 229 -11.79 -5.01 18.61
C ALA A 229 -12.39 -6.10 17.71
N ILE A 230 -11.85 -6.27 16.49
CA ILE A 230 -12.20 -7.38 15.60
C ILE A 230 -11.68 -8.69 16.19
N TRP A 231 -10.43 -8.72 16.66
CA TRP A 231 -9.87 -9.89 17.33
C TRP A 231 -10.68 -10.31 18.56
N LEU A 232 -11.11 -9.38 19.40
CA LEU A 232 -11.98 -9.68 20.54
C LEU A 232 -13.28 -10.36 20.09
N LYS A 233 -13.93 -9.86 19.03
CA LYS A 233 -15.15 -10.46 18.48
C LYS A 233 -14.91 -11.86 17.91
N VAL A 234 -13.77 -12.07 17.24
CA VAL A 234 -13.38 -13.36 16.66
C VAL A 234 -13.10 -14.37 17.76
N PHE A 235 -12.19 -14.05 18.68
CA PHE A 235 -11.75 -14.97 19.73
C PHE A 235 -12.85 -15.34 20.72
N LYS A 236 -13.86 -14.48 20.91
CA LYS A 236 -15.08 -14.84 21.64
C LYS A 236 -15.79 -16.07 21.03
N ARG A 237 -15.75 -16.25 19.71
CA ARG A 237 -16.31 -17.43 19.01
C ARG A 237 -15.49 -18.71 19.22
N PHE A 238 -14.28 -18.58 19.76
CA PHE A 238 -13.37 -19.67 20.12
C PHE A 238 -13.22 -19.82 21.65
N ASN A 239 -14.23 -19.38 22.40
CA ASN A 239 -14.30 -19.46 23.87
C ASN A 239 -13.16 -18.75 24.61
N ILE A 240 -12.51 -17.78 23.99
CA ILE A 240 -11.50 -16.93 24.62
C ILE A 240 -12.21 -15.68 25.15
N SER A 241 -12.06 -15.41 26.44
CA SER A 241 -12.63 -14.24 27.11
C SER A 241 -11.83 -12.95 26.80
N LYS A 242 -12.34 -11.79 27.24
CA LYS A 242 -11.56 -10.55 27.13
C LYS A 242 -10.33 -10.62 28.01
N GLU A 243 -10.49 -11.18 29.21
CA GLU A 243 -9.46 -11.31 30.23
C GLU A 243 -8.34 -12.24 29.75
N ASP A 244 -8.68 -13.28 28.99
CA ASP A 244 -7.69 -14.14 28.32
C ASP A 244 -6.84 -13.40 27.26
N LEU A 245 -7.33 -12.28 26.73
CA LEU A 245 -6.62 -11.45 25.75
C LEU A 245 -5.79 -10.34 26.40
N ASP A 246 -5.87 -10.16 27.72
CA ASP A 246 -5.04 -9.16 28.44
C ASP A 246 -3.55 -9.53 28.41
N ASP A 247 -3.25 -10.83 28.28
CA ASP A 247 -1.90 -11.35 28.05
C ASP A 247 -1.51 -11.37 26.55
N TYR A 248 -2.43 -11.03 25.64
CA TYR A 248 -2.18 -11.11 24.20
C TYR A 248 -1.95 -9.74 23.56
N PHE A 249 -2.84 -8.79 23.83
CA PHE A 249 -2.70 -7.45 23.27
C PHE A 249 -1.60 -6.67 23.99
N GLY A 250 -0.75 -5.98 23.22
CA GLY A 250 0.11 -4.94 23.77
C GLY A 250 -0.69 -3.70 24.18
N GLY A 251 -0.05 -2.80 24.91
CA GLY A 251 -0.56 -1.46 25.18
C GLY A 251 -0.66 -0.62 23.91
N PRO A 252 -1.43 0.48 23.91
CA PRO A 252 -1.67 1.31 22.71
C PRO A 252 -0.41 1.67 21.93
N ALA A 253 0.64 2.13 22.62
CA ALA A 253 1.89 2.58 22.03
C ALA A 253 2.78 1.44 21.49
N PHE A 254 2.40 0.17 21.71
CA PHE A 254 3.18 -1.01 21.34
C PHE A 254 2.44 -1.97 20.40
N LEU A 255 1.23 -1.59 19.95
CA LEU A 255 0.38 -2.45 19.13
C LEU A 255 1.02 -2.89 17.82
N ALA A 256 1.88 -2.09 17.18
CA ALA A 256 2.55 -2.48 15.95
C ALA A 256 3.34 -3.81 16.12
N TRP A 257 4.21 -3.88 17.14
CA TRP A 257 4.99 -5.08 17.44
C TRP A 257 4.13 -6.21 18.00
N ALA A 258 3.05 -5.90 18.71
CA ALA A 258 2.10 -6.91 19.14
C ALA A 258 1.41 -7.61 17.95
N ARG A 259 0.97 -6.83 16.96
CA ARG A 259 0.31 -7.32 15.74
C ARG A 259 1.23 -8.17 14.86
N MET A 260 2.52 -7.81 14.81
CA MET A 260 3.55 -8.57 14.09
C MET A 260 4.01 -9.83 14.84
N GLY A 261 3.53 -10.05 16.07
CA GLY A 261 3.89 -11.21 16.88
C GLY A 261 5.28 -11.12 17.49
N ASN A 262 5.81 -9.92 17.72
CA ASN A 262 7.12 -9.74 18.35
C ASN A 262 7.01 -9.67 19.88
N LEU A 263 5.96 -9.01 20.38
CA LEU A 263 5.68 -8.84 21.81
C LEU A 263 4.22 -9.11 22.12
N HIS A 264 3.90 -9.30 23.40
CA HIS A 264 2.52 -9.36 23.89
C HIS A 264 2.45 -8.75 25.30
N ALA A 265 1.24 -8.34 25.71
CA ALA A 265 0.89 -7.78 27.03
C ALA A 265 1.59 -6.47 27.49
N TRP A 266 2.80 -6.17 27.02
CA TRP A 266 3.58 -4.99 27.44
C TRP A 266 2.83 -3.68 27.22
N GLY A 267 2.71 -2.88 28.29
CA GLY A 267 1.97 -1.60 28.29
C GLY A 267 0.44 -1.75 28.30
N GLY A 268 -0.08 -2.97 28.33
CA GLY A 268 -1.50 -3.27 28.46
C GLY A 268 -1.98 -3.36 29.91
N PRO A 269 -3.20 -3.86 30.14
CA PRO A 269 -4.17 -4.33 29.13
C PRO A 269 -4.92 -3.19 28.44
N LEU A 270 -5.53 -3.47 27.28
CA LEU A 270 -6.41 -2.52 26.61
C LEU A 270 -7.76 -2.42 27.35
N SER A 271 -8.24 -1.19 27.54
CA SER A 271 -9.55 -0.94 28.14
C SER A 271 -10.69 -1.21 27.15
N LYS A 272 -11.90 -1.47 27.67
CA LYS A 272 -13.10 -1.63 26.82
C LYS A 272 -13.40 -0.35 26.02
N ASN A 273 -13.20 0.82 26.62
CA ASN A 273 -13.39 2.11 25.95
C ASN A 273 -12.42 2.26 24.79
N TRP A 274 -11.13 1.94 24.98
CA TRP A 274 -10.15 1.95 23.90
C TRP A 274 -10.59 1.11 22.71
N LEU A 275 -11.00 -0.14 22.94
CA LEU A 275 -11.45 -1.03 21.87
C LEU A 275 -12.69 -0.47 21.13
N SER A 276 -13.65 0.08 21.86
CA SER A 276 -14.85 0.70 21.28
C SER A 276 -14.51 1.95 20.46
N ASP A 277 -13.73 2.86 21.02
CA ASP A 277 -13.40 4.15 20.42
C ASP A 277 -12.54 3.97 19.16
N GLN A 278 -11.57 3.05 19.20
CA GLN A 278 -10.73 2.73 18.04
C GLN A 278 -11.54 2.06 16.92
N LEU A 279 -12.55 1.24 17.26
CA LEU A 279 -13.44 0.65 16.26
C LEU A 279 -14.32 1.71 15.58
N ILE A 280 -14.85 2.68 16.34
CA ILE A 280 -15.60 3.81 15.79
C ILE A 280 -14.69 4.65 14.87
N LEU A 281 -13.49 4.98 15.34
CA LEU A 281 -12.51 5.74 14.58
C LEU A 281 -12.15 5.06 13.26
N GLN A 282 -11.93 3.74 13.27
CA GLN A 282 -11.66 2.98 12.05
C GLN A 282 -12.80 3.06 11.03
N LYS A 283 -14.06 3.01 11.47
CA LYS A 283 -15.20 3.17 10.55
C LYS A 283 -15.21 4.55 9.87
N GLN A 284 -14.86 5.60 10.61
CA GLN A 284 -14.73 6.95 10.04
C GLN A 284 -13.56 7.03 9.03
N ILE A 285 -12.41 6.46 9.39
CA ILE A 285 -11.22 6.39 8.51
C ILE A 285 -11.57 5.67 7.20
N LEU A 286 -12.16 4.47 7.30
CA LEU A 286 -12.53 3.68 6.13
C LEU A 286 -13.56 4.41 5.25
N SER A 287 -14.59 5.01 5.84
CA SER A 287 -15.59 5.79 5.10
C SER A 287 -14.92 6.88 4.26
N ARG A 288 -14.04 7.69 4.87
CA ARG A 288 -13.39 8.79 4.15
C ARG A 288 -12.39 8.33 3.10
N MET A 289 -11.63 7.26 3.38
CA MET A 289 -10.73 6.67 2.37
C MET A 289 -11.53 6.22 1.14
N LEU A 290 -12.64 5.51 1.35
CA LEU A 290 -13.51 5.01 0.28
C LEU A 290 -14.18 6.16 -0.48
N GLU A 291 -14.73 7.15 0.23
CA GLU A 291 -15.32 8.36 -0.33
C GLU A 291 -14.37 9.07 -1.31
N LEU A 292 -13.07 9.11 -1.02
CA LEU A 292 -12.06 9.69 -1.91
C LEU A 292 -11.57 8.73 -3.00
N GLY A 293 -12.04 7.48 -3.04
CA GLY A 293 -11.68 6.48 -4.03
C GLY A 293 -10.40 5.69 -3.73
N MET A 294 -9.90 5.75 -2.49
CA MET A 294 -8.76 4.93 -2.03
C MET A 294 -9.19 3.47 -1.83
N THR A 295 -8.22 2.56 -1.92
CA THR A 295 -8.36 1.15 -1.53
C THR A 295 -7.67 0.93 -0.19
N PRO A 296 -8.40 0.84 0.94
CA PRO A 296 -7.77 0.54 2.22
C PRO A 296 -7.23 -0.89 2.25
N VAL A 297 -6.06 -1.07 2.84
CA VAL A 297 -5.49 -2.40 3.14
C VAL A 297 -5.86 -2.77 4.57
N LEU A 298 -6.62 -3.85 4.70
CA LEU A 298 -7.08 -4.35 6.00
C LEU A 298 -6.12 -5.41 6.56
N PRO A 299 -6.07 -5.61 7.89
CA PRO A 299 -5.23 -6.67 8.47
C PRO A 299 -5.74 -8.07 8.14
N SER A 300 -4.89 -9.08 8.36
CA SER A 300 -5.24 -10.50 8.33
C SER A 300 -4.55 -11.30 9.43
N PHE A 301 -4.86 -12.59 9.50
CA PHE A 301 -4.26 -13.53 10.43
C PHE A 301 -2.92 -14.06 9.92
N SER A 302 -1.85 -13.85 10.70
CA SER A 302 -0.50 -14.35 10.39
C SER A 302 -0.13 -15.66 11.09
N GLY A 303 -1.03 -16.25 11.91
CA GLY A 303 -0.74 -17.46 12.68
C GLY A 303 -0.48 -17.22 14.17
N ASN A 304 -0.19 -15.98 14.58
CA ASN A 304 0.02 -15.63 15.99
C ASN A 304 -1.30 -15.71 16.79
N VAL A 305 -1.27 -16.38 17.93
CA VAL A 305 -2.46 -16.66 18.76
C VAL A 305 -2.20 -16.37 20.25
N PRO A 306 -3.25 -16.10 21.05
CA PRO A 306 -3.13 -15.93 22.49
C PRO A 306 -2.71 -17.23 23.19
N SER A 307 -1.98 -17.10 24.31
CA SER A 307 -1.56 -18.22 25.15
C SER A 307 -2.74 -19.07 25.64
N ALA A 308 -3.89 -18.44 25.90
CA ALA A 308 -5.14 -19.08 26.30
C ALA A 308 -5.65 -20.13 25.30
N LEU A 309 -5.34 -19.99 24.00
CA LEU A 309 -5.76 -20.95 22.98
C LEU A 309 -5.23 -22.36 23.29
N ARG A 310 -4.02 -22.48 23.87
CA ARG A 310 -3.44 -23.76 24.30
C ARG A 310 -4.22 -24.43 25.43
N LYS A 311 -4.81 -23.64 26.34
CA LYS A 311 -5.61 -24.15 27.46
C LYS A 311 -6.97 -24.65 26.97
N ILE A 312 -7.58 -23.92 26.04
CA ILE A 312 -8.91 -24.22 25.49
C ILE A 312 -8.86 -25.35 24.45
N TYR A 313 -7.79 -25.38 23.64
CA TYR A 313 -7.55 -26.39 22.62
C TYR A 313 -6.21 -27.10 22.88
N PRO A 314 -6.13 -28.02 23.86
CA PRO A 314 -4.87 -28.67 24.25
C PRO A 314 -4.28 -29.58 23.16
N ALA A 315 -5.09 -30.01 22.19
CA ALA A 315 -4.64 -30.77 21.03
C ALA A 315 -4.09 -29.89 19.89
N ALA A 316 -4.22 -28.56 19.99
CA ALA A 316 -3.75 -27.65 18.96
C ALA A 316 -2.22 -27.62 18.92
N ASN A 317 -1.65 -27.73 17.72
CA ASN A 317 -0.21 -27.68 17.52
C ASN A 317 0.26 -26.22 17.54
N ILE A 318 0.70 -25.76 18.71
CA ILE A 318 1.11 -24.37 18.94
C ILE A 318 2.55 -24.34 19.45
N THR A 319 3.41 -23.64 18.73
CA THR A 319 4.83 -23.47 19.06
C THR A 319 5.05 -22.09 19.65
N ARG A 320 5.84 -21.99 20.73
CA ARG A 320 6.32 -20.70 21.22
C ARG A 320 7.52 -20.28 20.37
N LEU A 321 7.47 -19.08 19.80
CA LEU A 321 8.58 -18.53 19.01
C LEU A 321 9.76 -18.12 19.91
N ASP A 322 10.91 -17.92 19.28
CA ASP A 322 12.14 -17.47 19.94
C ASP A 322 12.02 -16.05 20.52
N ASN A 323 13.00 -15.70 21.34
CA ASN A 323 13.08 -14.39 21.96
C ASN A 323 13.34 -13.31 20.91
N TRP A 324 12.34 -12.47 20.66
CA TRP A 324 12.55 -11.17 20.06
C TRP A 324 13.13 -10.19 21.09
N ASN A 325 13.79 -9.11 20.65
CA ASN A 325 14.44 -8.05 21.45
C ASN A 325 13.48 -7.36 22.45
N THR A 326 13.10 -8.10 23.48
CA THR A 326 12.06 -7.76 24.45
C THR A 326 12.54 -6.72 25.46
N VAL A 327 11.60 -6.16 26.21
CA VAL A 327 11.83 -5.10 27.19
C VAL A 327 12.77 -5.61 28.28
N ASP A 328 13.96 -5.02 28.35
CA ASP A 328 15.03 -5.37 29.28
C ASP A 328 15.40 -6.87 29.29
N GLY A 329 15.13 -7.59 28.20
CA GLY A 329 15.35 -9.04 28.13
C GLY A 329 14.32 -9.89 28.91
N ASP A 330 13.25 -9.30 29.46
CA ASP A 330 12.19 -10.04 30.15
C ASP A 330 11.32 -10.82 29.14
N THR A 331 11.46 -12.14 29.19
CA THR A 331 10.75 -13.07 28.29
C THR A 331 9.25 -13.19 28.53
N ARG A 332 8.72 -12.52 29.57
CA ARG A 332 7.28 -12.42 29.85
C ARG A 332 6.51 -11.66 28.78
N TRP A 333 7.19 -10.75 28.08
CA TRP A 333 6.56 -9.81 27.15
C TRP A 333 6.84 -10.11 25.67
N CYS A 334 7.51 -11.22 25.38
CA CYS A 334 7.90 -11.62 24.02
C CYS A 334 7.35 -12.99 23.67
N CYS A 335 7.82 -13.51 22.54
CA CYS A 335 7.84 -14.95 22.34
C CYS A 335 6.42 -15.48 22.19
N THR A 336 5.77 -14.95 21.17
CA THR A 336 4.37 -15.23 20.87
C THR A 336 4.19 -16.70 20.49
N TYR A 337 2.93 -17.10 20.51
CA TYR A 337 2.54 -18.46 20.17
C TYR A 337 2.11 -18.50 18.71
N LEU A 338 2.81 -19.30 17.91
CA LEU A 338 2.50 -19.55 16.51
C LEU A 338 1.70 -20.84 16.39
N LEU A 339 0.49 -20.74 15.86
CA LEU A 339 -0.31 -21.88 15.49
C LEU A 339 0.27 -22.54 14.23
N ASN A 340 0.47 -23.86 14.27
CA ASN A 340 1.05 -24.59 13.14
C ASN A 340 0.13 -24.52 11.90
N PRO A 341 0.66 -24.30 10.69
CA PRO A 341 -0.16 -24.17 9.48
C PRO A 341 -0.95 -25.44 9.11
N SER A 342 -0.53 -26.61 9.59
CA SER A 342 -1.26 -27.86 9.39
C SER A 342 -2.42 -28.06 10.37
N ASP A 343 -2.51 -27.24 11.42
CA ASP A 343 -3.60 -27.31 12.40
C ASP A 343 -4.92 -26.80 11.77
N PRO A 344 -6.04 -27.55 11.85
CA PRO A 344 -7.32 -27.10 11.32
C PRO A 344 -7.82 -25.76 11.89
N LEU A 345 -7.40 -25.38 13.10
CA LEU A 345 -7.73 -24.09 13.70
C LEU A 345 -7.12 -22.92 12.93
N PHE A 346 -5.99 -23.11 12.24
CA PHE A 346 -5.32 -22.04 11.51
C PHE A 346 -6.24 -21.41 10.48
N ILE A 347 -6.84 -22.26 9.65
CA ILE A 347 -7.79 -21.82 8.61
C ILE A 347 -9.07 -21.27 9.24
N LYS A 348 -9.60 -21.93 10.29
CA LYS A 348 -10.84 -21.50 10.94
C LYS A 348 -10.73 -20.10 11.56
N ILE A 349 -9.63 -19.82 12.25
CA ILE A 349 -9.39 -18.52 12.91
C ILE A 349 -9.18 -17.43 11.86
N GLY A 350 -8.33 -17.66 10.86
CA GLY A 350 -8.09 -16.66 9.81
C GLY A 350 -9.31 -16.38 8.94
N GLU A 351 -10.09 -17.41 8.59
CA GLU A 351 -11.38 -17.24 7.90
C GLU A 351 -12.36 -16.41 8.74
N ALA A 352 -12.48 -16.72 10.04
CA ALA A 352 -13.34 -15.98 10.95
C ALA A 352 -12.93 -14.50 11.06
N PHE A 353 -11.63 -14.20 11.05
CA PHE A 353 -11.14 -12.83 11.10
C PHE A 353 -11.53 -12.01 9.87
N ILE A 354 -11.32 -12.55 8.65
CA ILE A 354 -11.74 -11.87 7.42
C ILE A 354 -13.26 -11.70 7.38
N LYS A 355 -14.04 -12.74 7.74
CA LYS A 355 -15.50 -12.63 7.78
C LYS A 355 -15.99 -11.61 8.80
N GLN A 356 -15.35 -11.51 9.97
CA GLN A 356 -15.71 -10.53 10.98
C GLN A 356 -15.43 -9.09 10.50
N GLN A 357 -14.35 -8.86 9.75
CA GLN A 357 -14.10 -7.56 9.12
C GLN A 357 -15.16 -7.22 8.07
N ILE A 358 -15.56 -8.18 7.23
CA ILE A 358 -16.63 -7.99 6.25
C ILE A 358 -17.98 -7.71 6.92
N GLU A 359 -18.30 -8.41 8.01
CA GLU A 359 -19.51 -8.15 8.81
C GLU A 359 -19.49 -6.73 9.40
N GLU A 360 -18.32 -6.24 9.84
CA GLU A 360 -18.19 -4.96 10.51
C GLU A 360 -18.12 -3.76 9.56
N TYR A 361 -17.46 -3.92 8.41
CA TYR A 361 -17.09 -2.84 7.50
C TYR A 361 -17.70 -2.98 6.09
N GLY A 362 -18.24 -4.15 5.74
CA GLY A 362 -18.62 -4.51 4.37
C GLY A 362 -17.45 -5.06 3.54
N GLU A 363 -17.74 -5.53 2.33
CA GLU A 363 -16.73 -5.96 1.36
C GLU A 363 -16.10 -4.74 0.66
N ILE A 364 -15.23 -4.03 1.37
CA ILE A 364 -14.65 -2.74 0.94
C ILE A 364 -13.28 -2.87 0.26
N THR A 365 -12.62 -4.02 0.37
CA THR A 365 -11.31 -4.28 -0.21
C THR A 365 -11.11 -5.77 -0.44
N ASN A 366 -10.11 -6.09 -1.26
CA ASN A 366 -9.61 -7.45 -1.44
C ASN A 366 -8.14 -7.58 -1.05
N ILE A 367 -7.52 -6.49 -0.56
CA ILE A 367 -6.10 -6.48 -0.22
C ILE A 367 -5.97 -6.54 1.30
N TYR A 368 -5.29 -7.57 1.78
CA TYR A 368 -5.08 -7.82 3.19
C TYR A 368 -3.59 -7.93 3.51
N ASN A 369 -3.15 -7.32 4.60
CA ASN A 369 -1.77 -7.40 5.07
C ASN A 369 -1.67 -8.19 6.37
N CYS A 370 -0.67 -9.07 6.44
CA CYS A 370 -0.18 -9.67 7.66
C CYS A 370 1.23 -10.22 7.42
N ASP A 371 2.03 -10.29 8.48
CA ASP A 371 3.43 -10.68 8.41
C ASP A 371 3.74 -11.63 9.57
N THR A 372 4.06 -12.89 9.28
CA THR A 372 4.28 -13.92 10.32
C THR A 372 5.68 -13.82 10.94
N PHE A 373 6.67 -13.44 10.14
CA PHE A 373 8.09 -13.53 10.48
C PHE A 373 8.82 -12.20 10.33
N ASN A 374 8.13 -11.10 10.63
CA ASN A 374 8.80 -9.80 10.71
C ASN A 374 9.73 -9.79 11.93
N GLU A 375 11.04 -9.89 11.71
CA GLU A 375 12.08 -9.99 12.75
C GLU A 375 11.91 -11.18 13.70
N ASN A 376 11.11 -12.17 13.31
CA ASN A 376 10.97 -13.43 14.02
C ASN A 376 11.53 -14.54 13.13
N THR A 377 12.43 -15.36 13.67
CA THR A 377 13.01 -16.48 12.90
C THR A 377 11.99 -17.63 12.80
N PRO A 378 11.72 -18.16 11.60
CA PRO A 378 10.90 -19.35 11.46
C PRO A 378 11.51 -20.55 12.20
N PRO A 379 10.70 -21.49 12.71
CA PRO A 379 11.21 -22.64 13.50
C PRO A 379 12.10 -23.59 12.68
N THR A 380 12.10 -23.48 11.35
CA THR A 380 12.94 -24.27 10.46
C THR A 380 13.21 -23.51 9.16
N SER A 381 14.38 -23.74 8.56
CA SER A 381 14.76 -23.22 7.23
C SER A 381 14.29 -24.11 6.07
N GLU A 382 13.57 -25.20 6.33
CA GLU A 382 13.08 -26.10 5.28
C GLU A 382 12.06 -25.41 4.36
N PRO A 383 12.33 -25.32 3.04
CA PRO A 383 11.44 -24.69 2.07
C PRO A 383 9.99 -25.22 2.10
N GLU A 384 9.80 -26.52 2.31
CA GLU A 384 8.48 -27.15 2.37
C GLU A 384 7.64 -26.60 3.52
N TYR A 385 8.24 -26.38 4.69
CA TYR A 385 7.57 -25.78 5.84
C TYR A 385 7.16 -24.34 5.54
N ILE A 386 8.09 -23.52 5.03
CA ILE A 386 7.85 -22.12 4.69
C ILE A 386 6.73 -22.00 3.66
N SER A 387 6.76 -22.84 2.61
CA SER A 387 5.71 -22.88 1.60
C SER A 387 4.38 -23.32 2.19
N SER A 388 4.35 -24.29 3.10
CA SER A 388 3.10 -24.74 3.74
C SER A 388 2.46 -23.63 4.59
N LEU A 389 3.28 -22.83 5.28
CA LEU A 389 2.82 -21.71 6.07
C LEU A 389 2.21 -20.60 5.21
N GLY A 390 2.95 -20.13 4.19
CA GLY A 390 2.43 -19.10 3.30
C GLY A 390 1.17 -19.54 2.58
N ALA A 391 1.08 -20.82 2.19
CA ALA A 391 -0.14 -21.41 1.63
C ALA A 391 -1.31 -21.42 2.64
N ALA A 392 -1.06 -21.72 3.92
CA ALA A 392 -2.08 -21.72 4.95
C ALA A 392 -2.61 -20.30 5.26
N VAL A 393 -1.71 -19.31 5.37
CA VAL A 393 -2.07 -17.88 5.53
C VAL A 393 -3.00 -17.43 4.41
N TYR A 394 -2.59 -17.64 3.16
CA TYR A 394 -3.40 -17.26 2.01
C TYR A 394 -4.71 -18.07 1.91
N LYS A 395 -4.67 -19.37 2.22
CA LYS A 395 -5.88 -20.20 2.25
C LYS A 395 -6.89 -19.67 3.26
N ALA A 396 -6.45 -19.27 4.45
CA ALA A 396 -7.32 -18.67 5.46
C ALA A 396 -7.95 -17.34 4.97
N MET A 397 -7.14 -16.46 4.33
CA MET A 397 -7.64 -15.25 3.68
C MET A 397 -8.71 -15.55 2.63
N SER A 398 -8.39 -16.46 1.70
CA SER A 398 -9.24 -16.80 0.55
C SER A 398 -10.57 -17.46 0.94
N LYS A 399 -10.61 -18.12 2.10
CA LYS A 399 -11.84 -18.70 2.67
C LYS A 399 -12.79 -17.63 3.20
N GLY A 400 -12.26 -16.52 3.72
CA GLY A 400 -13.06 -15.38 4.14
C GLY A 400 -13.45 -14.47 2.98
N ASN A 401 -12.52 -14.24 2.04
CA ASN A 401 -12.74 -13.47 0.81
C ASN A 401 -12.10 -14.19 -0.38
N LYS A 402 -12.92 -14.75 -1.29
CA LYS A 402 -12.45 -15.50 -2.47
C LYS A 402 -11.51 -14.72 -3.40
N ASN A 403 -11.58 -13.39 -3.36
CA ASN A 403 -10.78 -12.49 -4.20
C ASN A 403 -9.53 -11.98 -3.49
N ALA A 404 -9.27 -12.39 -2.24
CA ALA A 404 -8.17 -11.90 -1.41
C ALA A 404 -6.83 -11.89 -2.16
N VAL A 405 -6.04 -10.87 -1.87
CA VAL A 405 -4.65 -10.70 -2.26
C VAL A 405 -3.87 -10.30 -1.01
N TRP A 406 -2.76 -10.99 -0.80
CA TRP A 406 -1.88 -10.76 0.34
C TRP A 406 -0.87 -9.67 0.01
N LEU A 407 -0.96 -8.52 0.68
CA LEU A 407 0.11 -7.53 0.70
C LEU A 407 1.09 -7.88 1.82
N MET A 408 2.33 -8.22 1.49
CA MET A 408 3.33 -8.68 2.46
C MET A 408 4.49 -7.70 2.56
N GLN A 409 5.02 -7.45 3.75
CA GLN A 409 6.23 -6.68 3.93
C GLN A 409 7.46 -7.51 3.51
N GLY A 410 8.30 -6.94 2.64
CA GLY A 410 9.57 -7.56 2.24
C GLY A 410 10.70 -7.39 3.27
N TRP A 411 10.47 -6.72 4.40
CA TRP A 411 11.51 -6.37 5.38
C TRP A 411 12.32 -7.55 5.87
N LEU A 412 11.65 -8.69 6.13
CA LEU A 412 12.28 -9.94 6.59
C LEU A 412 13.44 -10.41 5.68
N PHE A 413 13.35 -10.13 4.37
CA PHE A 413 14.40 -10.46 3.41
C PHE A 413 15.65 -9.57 3.52
N SER A 414 15.52 -8.41 4.16
CA SER A 414 16.63 -7.48 4.44
C SER A 414 17.12 -7.63 5.89
N SER A 415 16.22 -7.69 6.89
CA SER A 415 16.59 -7.79 8.30
C SER A 415 17.32 -9.09 8.61
N ASP A 416 16.81 -10.21 8.10
CA ASP A 416 17.26 -11.56 8.44
C ASP A 416 17.79 -12.29 7.19
N SER A 417 18.58 -11.57 6.38
CA SER A 417 19.10 -12.06 5.09
C SER A 417 19.95 -13.35 5.19
N GLU A 418 20.53 -13.63 6.36
CA GLU A 418 21.23 -14.90 6.62
C GLU A 418 20.28 -16.11 6.67
N PHE A 419 19.05 -15.92 7.16
CA PHE A 419 18.01 -16.93 7.13
C PHE A 419 17.33 -16.99 5.75
N TRP A 420 16.93 -15.83 5.22
CA TRP A 420 16.13 -15.72 4.00
C TRP A 420 16.95 -15.79 2.71
N LYS A 421 17.64 -16.92 2.54
CA LYS A 421 18.38 -17.24 1.31
C LYS A 421 17.42 -17.50 0.14
N PRO A 422 17.92 -17.57 -1.12
CA PRO A 422 17.07 -17.74 -2.29
C PRO A 422 16.05 -18.89 -2.23
N PRO A 423 16.37 -20.10 -1.69
CA PRO A 423 15.38 -21.17 -1.56
C PRO A 423 14.22 -20.82 -0.62
N GLN A 424 14.50 -20.22 0.54
CA GLN A 424 13.51 -19.84 1.55
C GLN A 424 12.62 -18.70 1.06
N MET A 425 13.24 -17.67 0.45
CA MET A 425 12.51 -16.55 -0.15
C MET A 425 11.57 -17.04 -1.26
N LYS A 426 12.05 -17.91 -2.16
CA LYS A 426 11.23 -18.48 -3.23
C LYS A 426 10.10 -19.35 -2.68
N ALA A 427 10.36 -20.15 -1.65
CA ALA A 427 9.35 -20.97 -1.00
C ALA A 427 8.19 -20.15 -0.44
N LEU A 428 8.48 -18.99 0.19
CA LEU A 428 7.45 -18.08 0.67
C LEU A 428 6.72 -17.38 -0.48
N LEU A 429 7.45 -16.80 -1.43
CA LEU A 429 6.87 -15.99 -2.50
C LEU A 429 6.02 -16.82 -3.48
N HIS A 430 6.36 -18.10 -3.67
CA HIS A 430 5.63 -19.02 -4.55
C HIS A 430 4.66 -19.93 -3.79
N SER A 431 4.44 -19.70 -2.50
CA SER A 431 3.46 -20.45 -1.70
C SER A 431 2.01 -20.14 -2.08
N VAL A 432 1.78 -19.11 -2.88
CA VAL A 432 0.45 -18.65 -3.31
C VAL A 432 0.40 -18.53 -4.84
N PRO A 433 -0.79 -18.58 -5.46
CA PRO A 433 -0.91 -18.35 -6.90
C PRO A 433 -0.34 -16.98 -7.32
N PHE A 434 0.29 -16.91 -8.50
CA PHE A 434 0.81 -15.64 -9.02
C PHE A 434 -0.27 -14.56 -9.09
N GLY A 435 0.07 -13.34 -8.66
CA GLY A 435 -0.85 -12.20 -8.55
C GLY A 435 -1.77 -12.23 -7.32
N LYS A 436 -1.64 -13.24 -6.45
CA LYS A 436 -2.33 -13.30 -5.14
C LYS A 436 -1.45 -12.87 -3.97
N MET A 437 -0.22 -12.47 -4.24
CA MET A 437 0.68 -11.78 -3.33
C MET A 437 1.27 -10.55 -4.02
N ILE A 438 1.42 -9.48 -3.26
CA ILE A 438 2.15 -8.27 -3.62
C ILE A 438 3.14 -7.99 -2.49
N VAL A 439 4.42 -7.75 -2.82
CA VAL A 439 5.46 -7.47 -1.83
C VAL A 439 5.71 -5.97 -1.72
N LEU A 440 5.81 -5.44 -0.51
CA LEU A 440 6.34 -4.10 -0.25
C LEU A 440 7.86 -4.19 -0.12
N ASP A 441 8.62 -3.65 -1.08
CA ASP A 441 10.09 -3.54 -0.96
C ASP A 441 10.44 -2.36 -0.03
N LEU A 442 10.25 -2.62 1.27
CA LEU A 442 10.01 -1.59 2.29
C LEU A 442 11.13 -0.56 2.49
N PHE A 443 12.34 -0.85 2.00
CA PHE A 443 13.51 0.02 2.14
C PHE A 443 14.26 0.17 0.81
N ALA A 444 13.53 0.23 -0.31
CA ALA A 444 14.10 0.12 -1.64
C ALA A 444 14.92 1.32 -2.13
N ASP A 445 14.86 2.45 -1.42
CA ASP A 445 15.72 3.62 -1.64
C ASP A 445 17.15 3.39 -1.14
N VAL A 446 17.34 2.54 -0.13
CA VAL A 446 18.65 2.23 0.46
C VAL A 446 19.09 0.79 0.20
N LYS A 447 18.21 -0.20 0.44
CA LYS A 447 18.47 -1.64 0.27
C LYS A 447 17.37 -2.30 -0.59
N PRO A 448 17.34 -2.03 -1.91
CA PRO A 448 16.36 -2.62 -2.83
C PRO A 448 16.53 -4.13 -2.99
N ILE A 449 15.56 -4.90 -2.47
CA ILE A 449 15.54 -6.35 -2.59
C ILE A 449 15.19 -6.78 -4.01
N TRP A 450 14.36 -6.01 -4.73
CA TRP A 450 13.96 -6.33 -6.11
C TRP A 450 15.16 -6.53 -7.06
N LYS A 451 16.27 -5.81 -6.83
CA LYS A 451 17.49 -5.89 -7.64
C LYS A 451 18.23 -7.21 -7.50
N THR A 452 18.19 -7.82 -6.31
CA THR A 452 18.96 -9.03 -5.98
C THR A 452 18.10 -10.30 -5.96
N SER A 453 16.78 -10.16 -6.03
CA SER A 453 15.80 -11.25 -6.00
C SER A 453 15.19 -11.57 -7.37
N ALA A 454 15.80 -11.11 -8.46
CA ALA A 454 15.26 -11.21 -9.81
C ALA A 454 13.79 -10.72 -9.88
N GLN A 455 13.53 -9.51 -9.36
CA GLN A 455 12.19 -8.94 -9.23
C GLN A 455 11.25 -9.82 -8.39
N PHE A 456 11.68 -10.19 -7.17
CA PHE A 456 10.95 -11.10 -6.26
C PHE A 456 10.51 -12.40 -6.94
N TYR A 457 11.36 -12.97 -7.80
CA TYR A 457 11.08 -14.17 -8.60
C TYR A 457 9.74 -14.12 -9.34
N GLY A 458 9.38 -12.93 -9.85
CA GLY A 458 8.15 -12.70 -10.61
C GLY A 458 6.91 -12.35 -9.77
N THR A 459 7.02 -12.34 -8.43
CA THR A 459 5.93 -11.85 -7.58
C THR A 459 5.81 -10.32 -7.70
N PRO A 460 4.61 -9.77 -7.95
CA PRO A 460 4.40 -8.33 -8.02
C PRO A 460 4.90 -7.62 -6.75
N TYR A 461 5.45 -6.42 -6.90
CA TYR A 461 5.96 -5.64 -5.78
C TYR A 461 5.70 -4.14 -5.94
N ILE A 462 5.77 -3.42 -4.83
CA ILE A 462 5.73 -1.95 -4.76
C ILE A 462 7.11 -1.50 -4.26
N TRP A 463 7.72 -0.56 -4.99
CA TRP A 463 8.98 0.09 -4.63
C TRP A 463 8.77 1.11 -3.51
#